data_AF-A0A9D3PPW9-F1
#
_entry.id   AF-A0A9D3PPW9-F1
#
_cell.length_a   1.000
_cell.length_b   1.000
_cell.length_c   1.000
_cell.angle_alpha   90.00
_cell.angle_beta   90.00
_cell.angle_gamma   90.00
#
_symmetry.space_group_name_H-M   'P 1'
#
loop_
_entity.id
_entity.type
_entity.pdbx_description
1 polymer ?
#
loop_
_entity_poly.entity_id
_entity_poly.type
_entity_poly.pdbx_seq_one_letter_code
_entity_poly.pdbx_strand_id
1 'polypeptide(L)'
;MSRGAAILPDDTVFSEFRRQCLSTENWYSKYDKNGMEVWVEMPTLSSTQGGKNHMPKVHKIKCRMTIKDVSAATMYDVLHDSQYRKKWDPAMLDSFDIARLSSNADVGYYSWICPKPLKNRDVVTLRSWQVKDDEYVIINFSVKHPKHPPRKNLVRAISILTGYLLKSTGPNSCSFTYLSQADPKGSLPKWVVNKASQVLAPKVMKCVHKAGQGYLEWKQQNSPDYKPWLHPEQSDLPHMDPVELVIQRGDSLENVDESAILDAHENEVAEDSG
;
A
#
# COMPACT_ATOMS: atom_id res chain seq x y z
N MET A 1 -17.49 -16.56 25.33
CA MET A 1 -16.63 -15.37 25.17
C MET A 1 -15.64 -15.66 24.05
N SER A 2 -15.92 -15.17 22.85
CA SER A 2 -15.02 -15.33 21.70
C SER A 2 -13.83 -14.39 21.88
N ARG A 3 -12.65 -14.92 22.20
CA ARG A 3 -11.41 -14.15 22.11
C ARG A 3 -11.18 -13.86 20.63
N GLY A 4 -11.54 -12.65 20.18
CA GLY A 4 -11.24 -12.18 18.83
C GLY A 4 -9.74 -12.33 18.57
N ALA A 5 -9.40 -12.86 17.39
CA ALA A 5 -8.01 -12.90 16.95
C ALA A 5 -7.42 -11.48 17.05
N ALA A 6 -6.24 -11.34 17.65
CA ALA A 6 -5.56 -10.05 17.76
C ALA A 6 -5.35 -9.49 16.35
N ILE A 7 -5.85 -8.27 16.09
CA ILE A 7 -5.73 -7.61 14.79
C ILE A 7 -4.30 -7.10 14.54
N LEU A 8 -3.50 -6.94 15.61
CA LEU A 8 -2.11 -6.52 15.51
C LEU A 8 -1.26 -7.64 14.91
N PRO A 9 -0.43 -7.36 13.88
CA PRO A 9 0.51 -8.33 13.33
C PRO A 9 1.52 -8.81 14.38
N ASP A 10 1.70 -10.13 14.45
CA ASP A 10 2.75 -10.78 15.22
C ASP A 10 3.96 -11.15 14.34
N ASP A 11 4.99 -11.74 14.94
CA ASP A 11 6.21 -12.17 14.24
C ASP A 11 5.94 -13.17 13.10
N THR A 12 4.85 -13.94 13.18
CA THR A 12 4.46 -14.88 12.12
C THR A 12 4.05 -14.13 10.87
N VAL A 13 3.25 -13.06 11.02
CA VAL A 13 2.82 -12.21 9.90
C VAL A 13 4.02 -11.54 9.23
N PHE A 14 4.96 -10.99 10.01
CA PHE A 14 6.17 -10.36 9.46
C PHE A 14 7.09 -11.38 8.77
N SER A 15 7.27 -12.56 9.37
CA SER A 15 8.08 -13.63 8.79
C SER A 15 7.50 -14.13 7.46
N GLU A 16 6.18 -14.26 7.39
CA GLU A 16 5.47 -14.65 6.16
C GLU A 16 5.54 -13.57 5.08
N PHE A 17 5.37 -12.29 5.44
CA PHE A 17 5.57 -11.18 4.51
C PHE A 17 6.98 -11.17 3.94
N ARG A 18 7.99 -11.30 4.80
CA ARG A 18 9.40 -11.40 4.40
C ARG A 18 9.64 -12.58 3.46
N ARG A 19 9.09 -13.76 3.79
CA ARG A 19 9.18 -14.95 2.93
C ARG A 19 8.60 -14.70 1.54
N GLN A 20 7.44 -14.04 1.44
CA GLN A 20 6.83 -13.69 0.16
C GLN A 20 7.67 -12.69 -0.64
N CYS A 21 8.27 -11.71 0.02
CA CYS A 21 9.20 -10.76 -0.61
C CYS A 21 10.42 -11.48 -1.21
N LEU A 22 11.02 -12.42 -0.48
CA LEU A 22 12.27 -13.07 -0.89
C LEU A 22 12.08 -14.28 -1.81
N SER A 23 10.92 -14.96 -1.75
CA SER A 23 10.66 -16.18 -2.53
C SER A 23 10.47 -15.90 -4.02
N THR A 24 10.98 -16.77 -4.88
CA THR A 24 10.68 -16.78 -6.32
C THR A 24 9.59 -17.79 -6.69
N GLU A 25 9.12 -18.59 -5.72
CA GLU A 25 8.10 -19.61 -5.92
C GLU A 25 6.72 -18.98 -6.10
N ASN A 26 5.91 -19.50 -7.04
CA ASN A 26 4.58 -18.98 -7.37
C ASN A 26 4.56 -17.53 -7.85
N TRP A 27 5.70 -17.03 -8.33
CA TRP A 27 5.85 -15.73 -8.96
C TRP A 27 6.31 -15.93 -10.40
N TYR A 28 5.78 -15.12 -11.32
CA TYR A 28 6.38 -15.01 -12.65
C TYR A 28 6.91 -13.60 -12.88
N SER A 29 8.13 -13.53 -13.42
CA SER A 29 8.78 -12.26 -13.74
C SER A 29 8.09 -11.62 -14.94
N LYS A 30 7.64 -10.38 -14.78
CA LYS A 30 7.12 -9.53 -15.87
C LYS A 30 8.25 -8.77 -16.55
N TYR A 31 9.17 -8.23 -15.77
CA TYR A 31 10.40 -7.65 -16.30
C TYR A 31 11.48 -7.58 -15.22
N ASP A 32 12.72 -7.57 -15.67
CA ASP A 32 13.92 -7.29 -14.90
C ASP A 32 14.82 -6.40 -15.76
N LYS A 33 14.93 -5.12 -15.40
CA LYS A 33 15.71 -4.14 -16.16
C LYS A 33 16.14 -2.98 -15.29
N ASN A 34 17.38 -2.53 -15.48
CA ASN A 34 17.94 -1.33 -14.84
C ASN A 34 17.83 -1.35 -13.30
N GLY A 35 18.06 -2.52 -12.69
CA GLY A 35 17.99 -2.69 -11.23
C GLY A 35 16.58 -2.63 -10.65
N MET A 36 15.54 -2.78 -11.48
CA MET A 36 14.15 -2.93 -11.08
C MET A 36 13.59 -4.24 -11.63
N GLU A 37 13.00 -5.02 -10.74
CA GLU A 37 12.39 -6.31 -11.02
C GLU A 37 10.93 -6.28 -10.62
N VAL A 38 10.05 -6.87 -11.44
CA VAL A 38 8.62 -6.93 -11.19
C VAL A 38 8.10 -8.33 -11.42
N TRP A 39 7.41 -8.85 -10.42
CA TRP A 39 6.77 -10.15 -10.44
C TRP A 39 5.30 -10.04 -10.10
N VAL A 40 4.52 -10.92 -10.71
CA VAL A 40 3.10 -11.07 -10.44
C VAL A 40 2.87 -12.48 -9.92
N GLU A 41 1.94 -12.61 -8.97
CA GLU A 41 1.49 -13.90 -8.46
C GLU A 41 1.02 -14.79 -9.64
N MET A 42 1.53 -16.02 -9.68
CA MET A 42 1.06 -17.02 -10.62
C MET A 42 -0.42 -17.30 -10.36
N PRO A 43 -1.28 -17.30 -11.40
CA PRO A 43 -2.64 -17.79 -11.25
C PRO A 43 -2.56 -19.24 -10.75
N THR A 44 -3.16 -19.54 -9.60
CA THR A 44 -3.24 -20.91 -9.11
C THR A 44 -4.09 -21.73 -10.07
N LEU A 45 -3.47 -22.67 -10.79
CA LEU A 45 -4.13 -23.72 -11.56
C LEU A 45 -4.67 -24.79 -10.57
N SER A 46 -5.61 -24.42 -9.72
CA SER A 46 -6.32 -25.33 -8.81
C SER A 46 -7.70 -24.71 -8.53
N SER A 47 -8.83 -25.23 -8.98
CA SER A 47 -9.15 -26.57 -9.45
C SER A 47 -10.44 -26.53 -10.27
N THR A 48 -10.46 -27.24 -11.39
CA THR A 48 -11.65 -27.69 -12.13
C THR A 48 -12.46 -28.71 -11.29
N GLN A 49 -12.92 -28.30 -10.11
CA GLN A 49 -13.91 -29.05 -9.34
C GLN A 49 -14.98 -28.09 -8.82
N GLY A 50 -16.16 -28.16 -9.46
CA GLY A 50 -17.42 -27.72 -8.87
C GLY A 50 -17.82 -26.27 -9.11
N GLY A 51 -18.20 -25.93 -10.34
CA GLY A 51 -19.41 -25.13 -10.63
C GLY A 51 -19.70 -23.85 -9.85
N LYS A 52 -18.68 -23.09 -9.40
CA LYS A 52 -18.87 -21.72 -8.90
C LYS A 52 -18.06 -20.79 -9.78
N ASN A 53 -18.77 -19.87 -10.44
CA ASN A 53 -18.21 -18.80 -11.27
C ASN A 53 -16.94 -18.22 -10.60
N HIS A 54 -15.78 -18.42 -11.25
CA HIS A 54 -14.52 -17.84 -10.80
C HIS A 54 -14.63 -16.33 -10.85
N MET A 55 -14.89 -15.70 -9.69
CA MET A 55 -14.78 -14.26 -9.57
C MET A 55 -13.33 -13.85 -9.88
N PRO A 56 -13.10 -12.89 -10.79
CA PRO A 56 -11.76 -12.38 -11.06
C PRO A 56 -11.11 -11.90 -9.75
N LYS A 57 -9.91 -12.39 -9.43
CA LYS A 57 -9.16 -12.03 -8.21
C LYS A 57 -8.14 -10.94 -8.53
N VAL A 58 -7.94 -10.01 -7.59
CA VAL A 58 -6.78 -9.10 -7.63
C VAL A 58 -5.53 -9.86 -7.23
N HIS A 59 -4.52 -9.89 -8.11
CA HIS A 59 -3.29 -10.63 -7.91
C HIS A 59 -2.31 -9.84 -7.03
N LYS A 60 -1.42 -10.54 -6.34
CA LYS A 60 -0.28 -9.87 -5.70
C LYS A 60 0.71 -9.37 -6.76
N ILE A 61 1.23 -8.16 -6.54
CA ILE A 61 2.37 -7.60 -7.27
C ILE A 61 3.55 -7.50 -6.30
N LYS A 62 4.72 -7.90 -6.77
CA LYS A 62 5.98 -7.71 -6.07
C LYS A 62 6.93 -6.94 -6.97
N CYS A 63 7.61 -5.95 -6.42
CA CYS A 63 8.61 -5.16 -7.12
C CYS A 63 9.85 -5.05 -6.24
N ARG A 64 11.04 -5.22 -6.81
CA ARG A 64 12.32 -5.07 -6.11
C ARG A 64 13.19 -4.08 -6.86
N MET A 65 13.80 -3.17 -6.13
CA MET A 65 14.69 -2.15 -6.66
C MET A 65 16.01 -2.17 -5.90
N THR A 66 17.11 -2.06 -6.62
CA THR A 66 18.43 -1.82 -6.03
C THR A 66 18.69 -0.32 -5.96
N ILE A 67 18.88 0.19 -4.75
CA ILE A 67 19.20 1.60 -4.48
C ILE A 67 20.67 1.69 -4.07
N LYS A 68 21.43 2.59 -4.72
CA LYS A 68 22.90 2.68 -4.57
C LYS A 68 23.37 3.98 -3.94
N ASP A 69 22.44 4.88 -3.64
CA ASP A 69 22.70 6.27 -3.30
C ASP A 69 21.85 6.78 -2.13
N VAL A 70 21.06 5.91 -1.49
CA VAL A 70 20.25 6.20 -0.31
C VAL A 70 20.32 5.01 0.66
N SER A 71 20.52 5.29 1.95
CA SER A 71 20.56 4.26 3.00
C SER A 71 19.19 3.62 3.28
N ALA A 72 19.18 2.40 3.82
CA ALA A 72 17.95 1.74 4.25
C ALA A 72 17.20 2.54 5.33
N ALA A 73 17.93 3.17 6.27
CA ALA A 73 17.36 3.99 7.34
C ALA A 73 16.67 5.25 6.79
N THR A 74 17.29 5.92 5.81
CA THR A 74 16.68 7.08 5.14
C THR A 74 15.42 6.68 4.39
N MET A 75 15.43 5.54 3.68
CA MET A 75 14.24 5.02 3.00
C MET A 75 13.14 4.64 4.01
N TYR A 76 13.50 4.12 5.17
CA TYR A 76 12.56 3.79 6.24
C TYR A 76 11.88 5.04 6.80
N ASP A 77 12.64 6.11 7.04
CA ASP A 77 12.08 7.40 7.47
C ASP A 77 11.11 7.98 6.43
N VAL A 78 11.46 7.95 5.13
CA VAL A 78 10.59 8.44 4.04
C VAL A 78 9.24 7.72 4.01
N LEU A 79 9.22 6.41 4.27
CA LEU A 79 7.99 5.61 4.27
C LEU A 79 7.09 5.89 5.48
N HIS A 80 7.65 6.42 6.58
CA HIS A 80 6.92 6.76 7.78
C HIS A 80 6.47 8.22 7.84
N ASP A 81 7.27 9.14 7.31
CA ASP A 81 7.05 10.58 7.46
C ASP A 81 5.85 11.07 6.64
N SER A 82 4.68 11.10 7.29
CA SER A 82 3.41 11.52 6.69
C SER A 82 3.39 13.01 6.31
N GLN A 83 4.22 13.85 6.95
CA GLN A 83 4.38 15.25 6.55
C GLN A 83 5.17 15.35 5.24
N TYR A 84 6.24 14.57 5.11
CA TYR A 84 7.03 14.55 3.87
C TYR A 84 6.28 13.94 2.70
N ARG A 85 5.41 12.95 2.95
CA ARG A 85 4.55 12.36 1.90
C ARG A 85 3.81 13.40 1.07
N LYS A 86 3.35 14.48 1.70
CA LYS A 86 2.65 15.60 1.03
C LYS A 86 3.51 16.33 0.00
N LYS A 87 4.84 16.19 0.06
CA LYS A 87 5.79 16.82 -0.85
C LYS A 87 6.12 15.95 -2.06
N TRP A 88 6.21 14.63 -1.87
CA TRP A 88 6.74 13.74 -2.89
C TRP A 88 5.70 12.85 -3.58
N ASP A 89 4.53 12.63 -2.98
CA ASP A 89 3.47 11.76 -3.53
C ASP A 89 2.50 12.60 -4.40
N PRO A 90 2.63 12.58 -5.74
CA PRO A 90 1.79 13.39 -6.61
C PRO A 90 0.34 12.89 -6.70
N ALA A 91 0.07 11.65 -6.26
CA ALA A 91 -1.26 11.09 -6.27
C ALA A 91 -2.02 11.42 -4.99
N MET A 92 -1.33 11.78 -3.90
CA MET A 92 -1.96 12.01 -2.61
C MET A 92 -2.95 13.19 -2.68
N LEU A 93 -4.20 12.91 -2.30
CA LEU A 93 -5.23 13.91 -2.09
C LEU A 93 -5.24 14.39 -0.63
N ASP A 94 -5.14 13.45 0.31
CA ASP A 94 -5.14 13.72 1.75
C ASP A 94 -4.57 12.52 2.51
N SER A 95 -3.91 12.75 3.64
CA SER A 95 -3.31 11.72 4.48
C SER A 95 -3.11 12.23 5.91
N PHE A 96 -3.46 11.41 6.89
CA PHE A 96 -3.21 11.66 8.31
C PHE A 96 -3.26 10.36 9.12
N ASP A 97 -2.48 10.32 10.19
CA ASP A 97 -2.53 9.23 11.16
C ASP A 97 -3.68 9.50 12.14
N ILE A 98 -4.46 8.46 12.47
CA ILE A 98 -5.71 8.58 13.25
C ILE A 98 -5.45 8.30 14.73
N ALA A 99 -4.79 7.17 15.05
CA ALA A 99 -4.52 6.75 16.41
C ALA A 99 -3.35 5.76 16.47
N ARG A 100 -2.67 5.75 17.61
CA ARG A 100 -1.63 4.76 17.91
C ARG A 100 -2.27 3.54 18.58
N LEU A 101 -1.82 2.35 18.18
CA LEU A 101 -2.32 1.06 18.66
C LEU A 101 -1.29 0.32 19.53
N SER A 102 0.00 0.53 19.25
CA SER A 102 1.14 0.04 20.05
C SER A 102 2.37 0.93 19.78
N SER A 103 3.53 0.58 20.32
CA SER A 103 4.80 1.26 20.00
C SER A 103 5.21 1.13 18.53
N ASN A 104 4.67 0.15 17.81
CA ASN A 104 5.03 -0.18 16.43
C ASN A 104 3.83 -0.39 15.51
N ALA A 105 2.66 0.09 15.90
CA ALA A 105 1.45 0.00 15.08
C ALA A 105 0.55 1.23 15.27
N ASP A 106 -0.03 1.68 14.16
CA ASP A 106 -0.98 2.77 14.10
C ASP A 106 -2.12 2.46 13.12
N VAL A 107 -3.15 3.30 13.15
CA VAL A 107 -4.19 3.34 12.14
C VAL A 107 -4.17 4.71 11.48
N GLY A 108 -4.20 4.73 10.15
CA GLY A 108 -4.10 5.94 9.34
C GLY A 108 -5.11 5.97 8.20
N TYR A 109 -5.33 7.17 7.68
CA TYR A 109 -6.14 7.46 6.51
C TYR A 109 -5.26 7.93 5.36
N TYR A 110 -5.56 7.46 4.15
CA TYR A 110 -4.93 7.93 2.92
C TYR A 110 -5.97 7.97 1.78
N SER A 111 -5.94 9.03 0.99
CA SER A 111 -6.73 9.15 -0.24
C SER A 111 -5.89 9.65 -1.40
N TRP A 112 -6.29 9.27 -2.60
CA TRP A 112 -5.55 9.63 -3.81
C TRP A 112 -6.44 9.97 -4.99
N ILE A 113 -5.86 10.80 -5.86
CA ILE A 113 -6.45 11.24 -7.11
C ILE A 113 -6.37 10.09 -8.11
N CYS A 114 -7.49 9.81 -8.77
CA CYS A 114 -7.56 8.89 -9.89
C CYS A 114 -7.72 9.65 -11.21
N PRO A 115 -7.20 9.12 -12.33
CA PRO A 115 -7.48 9.69 -13.64
C PRO A 115 -8.98 9.76 -13.88
N LYS A 116 -9.44 10.90 -14.39
CA LYS A 116 -10.80 11.01 -14.89
C LYS A 116 -11.02 9.94 -15.97
N PRO A 117 -12.19 9.30 -16.01
CA PRO A 117 -13.39 9.76 -15.32
C PRO A 117 -13.66 9.04 -13.98
N LEU A 118 -12.72 8.22 -13.51
CA LEU A 118 -12.87 7.46 -12.27
C LEU A 118 -12.93 8.35 -11.02
N LYS A 119 -13.70 7.92 -10.00
CA LYS A 119 -13.74 8.62 -8.70
C LYS A 119 -12.41 8.46 -7.96
N ASN A 120 -12.05 9.44 -7.15
CA ASN A 120 -10.90 9.32 -6.25
C ASN A 120 -11.13 8.20 -5.23
N ARG A 121 -10.05 7.62 -4.69
CA ARG A 121 -10.15 6.51 -3.73
C ARG A 121 -9.63 6.93 -2.35
N ASP A 122 -10.17 6.28 -1.32
CA ASP A 122 -9.62 6.33 0.04
C ASP A 122 -9.38 4.93 0.61
N VAL A 123 -8.51 4.86 1.62
CA VAL A 123 -8.29 3.70 2.47
C VAL A 123 -8.13 4.13 3.92
N VAL A 124 -8.58 3.27 4.83
CA VAL A 124 -8.20 3.29 6.23
C VAL A 124 -7.40 2.02 6.49
N THR A 125 -6.19 2.15 6.99
CA THR A 125 -5.27 1.01 7.16
C THR A 125 -4.69 0.97 8.56
N LEU A 126 -4.62 -0.23 9.13
CA LEU A 126 -3.69 -0.51 10.21
C LEU A 126 -2.32 -0.72 9.56
N ARG A 127 -1.32 0.02 10.04
CA ARG A 127 0.08 -0.15 9.66
C ARG A 127 0.87 -0.62 10.88
N SER A 128 1.77 -1.58 10.67
CA SER A 128 2.66 -2.11 11.70
C SER A 128 4.06 -2.28 11.13
N TRP A 129 5.08 -2.11 11.96
CA TRP A 129 6.47 -2.19 11.53
C TRP A 129 7.36 -2.98 12.47
N GLN A 130 8.43 -3.54 11.91
CA GLN A 130 9.45 -4.30 12.63
C GLN A 130 10.83 -3.95 12.05
N VAL A 131 11.80 -3.77 12.93
CA VAL A 131 13.22 -3.63 12.56
C VAL A 131 13.96 -4.79 13.18
N LYS A 132 14.72 -5.53 12.36
CA LYS A 132 15.53 -6.67 12.80
C LYS A 132 16.84 -6.68 12.03
N ASP A 133 17.95 -6.59 12.76
CA ASP A 133 19.29 -6.56 12.20
C ASP A 133 19.45 -5.45 11.14
N ASP A 134 19.71 -5.82 9.88
CA ASP A 134 19.87 -4.93 8.74
C ASP A 134 18.60 -4.74 7.90
N GLU A 135 17.46 -5.22 8.40
CA GLU A 135 16.18 -5.25 7.69
C GLU A 135 15.08 -4.44 8.40
N TYR A 136 14.34 -3.68 7.60
CA TYR A 136 13.18 -2.89 8.03
C TYR A 136 11.95 -3.39 7.28
N VAL A 137 10.89 -3.71 8.01
CA VAL A 137 9.63 -4.18 7.45
C VAL A 137 8.50 -3.27 7.90
N ILE A 138 7.68 -2.83 6.95
CA ILE A 138 6.43 -2.11 7.21
C ILE A 138 5.33 -2.83 6.45
N ILE A 139 4.26 -3.20 7.14
CA ILE A 139 3.07 -3.81 6.52
C ILE A 139 1.83 -2.98 6.86
N ASN A 140 0.86 -3.00 5.97
CA ASN A 140 -0.45 -2.43 6.20
C ASN A 140 -1.54 -3.26 5.53
N PHE A 141 -2.73 -3.19 6.10
CA PHE A 141 -3.95 -3.76 5.54
C PHE A 141 -5.16 -2.95 6.00
N SER A 142 -6.24 -3.03 5.23
CA SER A 142 -7.41 -2.20 5.46
C SER A 142 -8.22 -2.66 6.67
N VAL A 143 -8.65 -1.69 7.47
CA VAL A 143 -9.51 -1.86 8.65
C VAL A 143 -10.71 -0.92 8.57
N LYS A 144 -11.80 -1.30 9.24
CA LYS A 144 -12.94 -0.44 9.53
C LYS A 144 -12.66 0.30 10.83
N HIS A 145 -12.62 1.63 10.74
CA HIS A 145 -12.55 2.50 11.90
C HIS A 145 -13.94 3.13 12.12
N PRO A 146 -14.53 3.07 13.34
CA PRO A 146 -15.91 3.52 13.59
C PRO A 146 -16.20 4.96 13.16
N LYS A 147 -15.22 5.86 13.31
CA LYS A 147 -15.32 7.29 12.95
C LYS A 147 -14.89 7.64 11.51
N HIS A 148 -14.47 6.66 10.71
CA HIS A 148 -14.04 6.87 9.32
C HIS A 148 -14.74 5.91 8.34
N PRO A 149 -16.09 5.95 8.26
CA PRO A 149 -16.85 5.18 7.27
C PRO A 149 -16.54 5.62 5.83
N PRO A 150 -16.96 4.85 4.81
CA PRO A 150 -16.86 5.26 3.40
C PRO A 150 -17.50 6.64 3.15
N ARG A 151 -16.85 7.46 2.32
CA ARG A 151 -17.31 8.82 1.99
C ARG A 151 -18.02 8.83 0.63
N LYS A 152 -19.10 9.61 0.48
CA LYS A 152 -19.93 9.62 -0.76
C LYS A 152 -19.15 9.94 -2.05
N ASN A 153 -18.13 10.78 -1.98
CA ASN A 153 -17.39 11.27 -3.15
C ASN A 153 -16.11 10.47 -3.44
N LEU A 154 -15.83 9.41 -2.67
CA LEU A 154 -14.64 8.57 -2.82
C LEU A 154 -15.07 7.10 -2.88
N VAL A 155 -14.33 6.29 -3.62
CA VAL A 155 -14.47 4.84 -3.57
C VAL A 155 -13.55 4.31 -2.47
N ARG A 156 -14.11 3.59 -1.49
CA ARG A 156 -13.32 2.89 -0.47
C ARG A 156 -12.60 1.71 -1.11
N ALA A 157 -11.30 1.86 -1.33
CA ALA A 157 -10.43 0.79 -1.77
C ALA A 157 -10.04 -0.12 -0.59
N ILE A 158 -9.40 -1.24 -0.90
CA ILE A 158 -8.96 -2.22 0.09
C ILE A 158 -7.52 -2.60 -0.19
N SER A 159 -6.64 -2.30 0.77
CA SER A 159 -5.33 -2.94 0.87
C SER A 159 -5.51 -4.28 1.58
N ILE A 160 -5.48 -5.39 0.84
CA ILE A 160 -5.56 -6.74 1.44
C ILE A 160 -4.29 -7.00 2.24
N LEU A 161 -3.14 -6.70 1.62
CA LEU A 161 -1.83 -6.65 2.25
C LEU A 161 -0.94 -5.80 1.36
N THR A 162 -0.35 -4.75 1.92
CA THR A 162 0.69 -3.97 1.25
C THR A 162 1.84 -3.77 2.22
N GLY A 163 3.07 -3.82 1.74
CA GLY A 163 4.20 -3.56 2.60
C GLY A 163 5.50 -3.33 1.86
N TYR A 164 6.51 -3.07 2.65
CA TYR A 164 7.86 -2.70 2.26
C TYR A 164 8.86 -3.53 3.05
N LEU A 165 9.85 -4.09 2.36
CA LEU A 165 11.05 -4.69 2.96
C LEU A 165 12.25 -3.90 2.44
N LEU A 166 12.94 -3.23 3.36
CA LEU A 166 14.22 -2.59 3.10
C LEU A 166 15.32 -3.43 3.73
N LYS A 167 16.38 -3.71 2.98
CA LYS A 167 17.56 -4.41 3.47
C LYS A 167 18.80 -3.59 3.17
N SER A 168 19.60 -3.29 4.19
CA SER A 168 20.86 -2.58 4.00
C SER A 168 21.80 -3.38 3.09
N THR A 169 22.47 -2.71 2.15
CA THR A 169 23.55 -3.31 1.34
C THR A 169 24.86 -2.55 1.50
N GLY A 170 24.90 -1.56 2.39
CA GLY A 170 26.02 -0.67 2.63
C GLY A 170 25.54 0.61 3.35
N PRO A 171 26.46 1.51 3.74
CA PRO A 171 26.12 2.72 4.50
C PRO A 171 25.14 3.65 3.77
N ASN A 172 25.20 3.70 2.43
CA ASN A 172 24.34 4.55 1.60
C ASN A 172 23.68 3.77 0.45
N SER A 173 23.31 2.51 0.70
CA SER A 173 22.66 1.66 -0.29
C SER A 173 21.73 0.65 0.36
N CYS A 174 20.68 0.24 -0.36
CA CYS A 174 19.76 -0.79 0.11
C CYS A 174 19.07 -1.53 -1.03
N SER A 175 18.56 -2.72 -0.73
CA SER A 175 17.50 -3.34 -1.53
C SER A 175 16.14 -2.88 -1.00
N PHE A 176 15.26 -2.45 -1.90
CA PHE A 176 13.91 -2.04 -1.59
C PHE A 176 12.92 -2.97 -2.28
N THR A 177 12.12 -3.71 -1.51
CA THR A 177 11.07 -4.59 -2.02
C THR A 177 9.71 -4.05 -1.61
N TYR A 178 8.82 -3.88 -2.58
CA TYR A 178 7.41 -3.56 -2.41
C TYR A 178 6.57 -4.79 -2.75
N LEU A 179 5.67 -5.18 -1.85
CA LEU A 179 4.71 -6.27 -2.07
C LEU A 179 3.32 -5.73 -1.79
N SER A 180 2.38 -5.90 -2.72
CA SER A 180 1.02 -5.39 -2.57
C SER A 180 -0.03 -6.27 -3.21
N GLN A 181 -1.17 -6.34 -2.54
CA GLN A 181 -2.42 -6.84 -3.05
C GLN A 181 -3.50 -5.84 -2.66
N ALA A 182 -3.89 -4.98 -3.59
CA ALA A 182 -4.84 -3.91 -3.33
C ALA A 182 -5.95 -3.88 -4.37
N ASP A 183 -7.20 -3.95 -3.91
CA ASP A 183 -8.39 -3.81 -4.74
C ASP A 183 -8.86 -2.35 -4.71
N PRO A 184 -8.76 -1.59 -5.81
CA PRO A 184 -9.28 -0.22 -5.88
C PRO A 184 -10.81 -0.15 -5.84
N LYS A 185 -11.49 -1.32 -5.90
CA LYS A 185 -12.95 -1.47 -5.97
C LYS A 185 -13.52 -0.64 -7.13
N GLY A 186 -14.80 -0.26 -7.05
CA GLY A 186 -15.49 0.43 -8.14
C GLY A 186 -15.84 -0.50 -9.30
N SER A 187 -16.01 0.07 -10.50
CA SER A 187 -16.46 -0.67 -11.70
C SER A 187 -15.34 -1.34 -12.50
N LEU A 188 -14.07 -1.07 -12.17
CA LEU A 188 -12.94 -1.56 -12.96
C LEU A 188 -12.87 -3.10 -12.96
N PRO A 189 -12.85 -3.74 -14.15
CA PRO A 189 -12.61 -5.16 -14.27
C PRO A 189 -11.27 -5.54 -13.64
N LYS A 190 -11.19 -6.67 -12.91
CA LYS A 190 -9.97 -7.01 -12.17
C LYS A 190 -8.75 -7.26 -13.06
N TRP A 191 -8.94 -7.69 -14.32
CA TRP A 191 -7.84 -7.81 -15.26
C TRP A 191 -7.19 -6.44 -15.58
N VAL A 192 -8.00 -5.37 -15.62
CA VAL A 192 -7.51 -3.98 -15.78
C VAL A 192 -6.70 -3.59 -14.55
N VAL A 193 -7.24 -3.84 -13.35
CA VAL A 193 -6.55 -3.59 -12.08
C VAL A 193 -5.19 -4.30 -12.04
N ASN A 194 -5.17 -5.59 -12.39
CA ASN A 194 -3.96 -6.42 -12.39
C ASN A 194 -2.93 -5.95 -13.44
N LYS A 195 -3.37 -5.39 -14.57
CA LYS A 195 -2.47 -4.82 -15.58
C LYS A 195 -1.92 -3.46 -15.13
N ALA A 196 -2.77 -2.62 -14.55
CA ALA A 196 -2.38 -1.30 -14.05
C ALA A 196 -1.36 -1.39 -12.91
N SER A 197 -1.54 -2.33 -11.98
CA SER A 197 -0.64 -2.50 -10.82
C SER A 197 0.81 -2.78 -11.24
N GLN A 198 1.03 -3.50 -12.35
CA GLN A 198 2.36 -3.79 -12.90
C GLN A 198 3.11 -2.54 -13.37
N VAL A 199 2.37 -1.47 -13.71
CA VAL A 199 2.94 -0.18 -14.14
C VAL A 199 3.02 0.80 -12.98
N LEU A 200 2.02 0.80 -12.10
CA LEU A 200 1.93 1.74 -10.99
C LEU A 200 2.91 1.40 -9.86
N ALA A 201 3.08 0.12 -9.51
CA ALA A 201 3.98 -0.27 -8.42
C ALA A 201 5.44 0.19 -8.64
N PRO A 202 6.05 0.01 -9.83
CA PRO A 202 7.38 0.56 -10.11
C PRO A 202 7.45 2.09 -10.08
N LYS A 203 6.37 2.78 -10.49
CA LYS A 203 6.31 4.25 -10.40
C LYS A 203 6.31 4.71 -8.95
N VAL A 204 5.52 4.06 -8.09
CA VAL A 204 5.52 4.32 -6.64
C VAL A 204 6.92 4.16 -6.07
N MET A 205 7.60 3.05 -6.38
CA MET A 205 8.95 2.81 -5.88
C MET A 205 9.94 3.90 -6.32
N LYS A 206 9.89 4.32 -7.60
CA LYS A 206 10.73 5.42 -8.11
C LYS A 206 10.43 6.75 -7.42
N CYS A 207 9.17 7.05 -7.12
CA CYS A 207 8.79 8.23 -6.34
C CYS A 207 9.38 8.19 -4.93
N VAL A 208 9.29 7.06 -4.24
CA VAL A 208 9.87 6.89 -2.89
C VAL A 208 11.40 7.00 -2.94
N HIS A 209 12.06 6.39 -3.94
CA HIS A 209 13.52 6.51 -4.09
C HIS A 209 13.94 7.97 -4.33
N LYS A 210 13.27 8.67 -5.24
CA LYS A 210 13.52 10.11 -5.47
C LYS A 210 13.26 10.94 -4.20
N ALA A 211 12.24 10.60 -3.42
CA ALA A 211 11.96 11.24 -2.14
C ALA A 211 13.11 11.03 -1.15
N GLY A 212 13.68 9.82 -1.10
CA GLY A 212 14.84 9.48 -0.27
C GLY A 212 16.09 10.29 -0.60
N GLN A 213 16.33 10.60 -1.87
CA GLN A 213 17.46 11.45 -2.29
C GLN A 213 17.38 12.87 -1.70
N GLY A 214 16.17 13.40 -1.46
CA GLY A 214 15.95 14.74 -0.89
C GLY A 214 15.57 14.76 0.59
N TYR A 215 15.41 13.60 1.23
CA TYR A 215 14.77 13.54 2.55
C TYR A 215 15.59 14.21 3.64
N LEU A 216 16.90 13.97 3.69
CA LEU A 216 17.73 14.50 4.77
C LEU A 216 17.77 16.03 4.77
N GLU A 217 17.88 16.64 3.59
CA GLU A 217 17.84 18.10 3.43
C GLU A 217 16.48 18.67 3.87
N TRP A 218 15.39 18.04 3.42
CA TRP A 218 14.05 18.45 3.83
C TRP A 218 13.85 18.30 5.34
N LYS A 219 14.23 17.15 5.91
CA LYS A 219 14.00 16.82 7.32
C LYS A 219 14.75 17.76 8.26
N GLN A 220 15.95 18.20 7.87
CA GLN A 220 16.73 19.20 8.62
C GLN A 220 15.95 20.50 8.86
N GLN A 221 15.05 20.86 7.94
CA GLN A 221 14.25 22.07 7.99
C GLN A 221 12.84 21.85 8.57
N ASN A 222 12.45 20.60 8.85
CA ASN A 222 11.07 20.21 9.17
C ASN A 222 11.04 19.26 10.38
N SER A 223 11.37 19.82 11.56
CA SER A 223 11.42 19.09 12.83
C SER A 223 12.35 17.87 12.76
N PRO A 224 13.67 18.07 12.65
CA PRO A 224 14.64 17.00 12.37
C PRO A 224 14.59 15.85 13.39
N ASP A 225 14.38 16.18 14.66
CA ASP A 225 14.37 15.23 15.76
C ASP A 225 13.01 14.55 15.98
N TYR A 226 11.96 15.02 15.30
CA TYR A 226 10.62 14.44 15.40
C TYR A 226 10.48 13.24 14.45
N LYS A 227 10.69 12.05 15.00
CA LYS A 227 10.60 10.74 14.33
C LYS A 227 9.87 9.74 15.24
N PRO A 228 8.54 9.89 15.44
CA PRO A 228 7.77 9.04 16.36
C PRO A 228 7.76 7.55 15.99
N TRP A 229 8.11 7.20 14.75
CA TRP A 229 8.30 5.81 14.32
C TRP A 229 9.60 5.17 14.85
N LEU A 230 10.60 5.98 15.24
CA LEU A 230 11.82 5.55 15.94
C LEU A 230 11.72 5.76 17.46
N HIS A 231 10.99 6.80 17.86
CA HIS A 231 10.85 7.29 19.23
C HIS A 231 9.37 7.39 19.60
N PRO A 232 8.69 6.27 19.92
CA PRO A 232 7.23 6.25 20.10
C PRO A 232 6.70 7.21 21.17
N GLU A 233 7.52 7.58 22.15
CA GLU A 233 7.24 8.58 23.17
C GLU A 233 7.00 9.99 22.60
N GLN A 234 7.48 10.29 21.39
CA GLN A 234 7.23 11.55 20.70
C GLN A 234 5.83 11.64 20.08
N SER A 235 5.08 10.53 20.00
CA SER A 235 3.79 10.52 19.32
C SER A 235 2.71 11.24 20.12
N ASP A 236 2.14 12.30 19.53
CA ASP A 236 0.96 13.01 20.06
C ASP A 236 -0.38 12.35 19.66
N LEU A 237 -0.34 11.19 19.01
CA LEU A 237 -1.56 10.51 18.56
C LEU A 237 -2.34 9.97 19.78
N PRO A 238 -3.68 10.04 19.75
CA PRO A 238 -4.49 9.38 20.76
C PRO A 238 -4.23 7.87 20.70
N HIS A 239 -4.25 7.23 21.87
CA HIS A 239 -4.25 5.78 21.94
C HIS A 239 -5.64 5.22 21.62
N MET A 240 -5.70 4.13 20.88
CA MET A 240 -6.92 3.38 20.58
C MET A 240 -6.72 1.90 20.93
N ASP A 241 -7.74 1.25 21.48
CA ASP A 241 -7.72 -0.20 21.67
C ASP A 241 -7.91 -0.89 20.30
N PRO A 242 -6.97 -1.76 19.86
CA PRO A 242 -7.11 -2.50 18.61
C PRO A 242 -8.42 -3.29 18.47
N VAL A 243 -9.10 -3.66 19.57
CA VAL A 243 -10.39 -4.37 19.52
C VAL A 243 -11.53 -3.54 18.92
N GLU A 244 -11.38 -2.21 18.84
CA GLU A 244 -12.34 -1.33 18.18
C GLU A 244 -12.29 -1.41 16.65
N LEU A 245 -11.23 -2.00 16.10
CA LEU A 245 -11.00 -2.14 14.68
C LEU A 245 -11.50 -3.50 14.17
N VAL A 246 -12.01 -3.52 12.95
CA VAL A 246 -12.44 -4.75 12.26
C VAL A 246 -11.73 -4.84 10.91
N ILE A 247 -11.26 -6.01 10.52
CA ILE A 247 -10.66 -6.23 9.19
C ILE A 247 -11.67 -5.84 8.10
N GLN A 248 -11.24 -5.00 7.16
CA GLN A 248 -12.06 -4.60 6.01
C GLN A 248 -11.98 -5.68 4.93
N ARG A 249 -13.04 -6.49 4.81
CA ARG A 249 -13.18 -7.49 3.74
C ARG A 249 -13.88 -6.90 2.51
N GLY A 250 -13.51 -7.38 1.32
CA GLY A 250 -13.99 -6.85 0.04
C GLY A 250 -15.43 -7.16 -0.32
N ASP A 251 -15.96 -8.25 0.17
CA ASP A 251 -17.39 -8.62 0.11
C ASP A 251 -18.28 -7.70 0.96
N SER A 252 -17.73 -7.08 2.00
CA SER A 252 -18.48 -6.22 2.93
C SER A 252 -18.57 -4.73 2.53
N LEU A 253 -18.10 -4.36 1.33
CA LEU A 253 -18.28 -3.01 0.77
C LEU A 253 -19.27 -3.05 -0.38
N GLU A 254 -20.21 -2.11 -0.39
CA GLU A 254 -21.06 -1.85 -1.55
C GLU A 254 -20.20 -1.52 -2.77
N ASN A 255 -20.54 -2.11 -3.91
CA ASN A 255 -19.88 -1.76 -5.16
C ASN A 255 -20.39 -0.38 -5.60
N VAL A 256 -19.50 0.59 -5.68
CA VAL A 256 -19.83 1.89 -6.28
C VAL A 256 -19.84 1.70 -7.79
N ASP A 257 -21.01 1.89 -8.40
CA ASP A 257 -21.15 1.86 -9.84
C ASP A 257 -20.50 3.12 -10.45
N GLU A 258 -19.49 2.89 -11.29
CA GLU A 258 -18.81 3.91 -12.09
C GLU A 258 -18.98 3.60 -13.60
N SER A 259 -19.96 2.77 -14.00
CA SER A 259 -20.18 2.38 -15.41
C SER A 259 -20.77 3.52 -16.26
N ALA A 260 -21.75 4.27 -15.74
CA ALA A 260 -22.33 5.44 -16.41
C ALA A 260 -21.32 6.54 -16.79
N ILE A 261 -20.14 6.48 -16.17
CA ILE A 261 -19.03 7.40 -16.37
C ILE A 261 -18.18 7.00 -17.60
N LEU A 262 -18.14 5.70 -17.95
CA LEU A 262 -17.46 5.19 -19.14
C LEU A 262 -18.30 5.46 -20.40
N ASP A 263 -19.63 5.30 -20.31
CA ASP A 263 -20.56 5.50 -21.44
C ASP A 263 -20.65 6.96 -21.91
N ALA A 264 -20.45 7.93 -21.01
CA ALA A 264 -20.44 9.36 -21.37
C ALA A 264 -19.26 9.73 -22.28
N HIS A 265 -18.12 9.04 -22.15
CA HIS A 265 -16.91 9.33 -22.89
C HIS A 265 -16.88 8.65 -24.27
N GLU A 266 -17.59 7.53 -24.45
CA GLU A 266 -17.80 6.94 -25.78
C GLU A 266 -18.71 7.80 -26.66
N ASN A 267 -19.69 8.50 -26.06
CA ASN A 267 -20.56 9.42 -26.78
C ASN A 267 -19.85 10.76 -27.14
N GLU A 268 -19.00 11.31 -26.26
CA GLU A 268 -18.24 12.55 -26.57
C GLU A 268 -17.16 12.33 -27.65
N VAL A 269 -16.52 11.16 -27.72
CA VAL A 269 -15.54 10.84 -28.78
C VAL A 269 -16.23 10.57 -30.13
N ALA A 270 -17.47 10.09 -30.10
CA ALA A 270 -18.27 9.86 -31.31
C ALA A 270 -18.83 11.16 -31.92
N GLU A 271 -19.13 12.19 -31.12
CA GLU A 271 -19.62 13.48 -31.60
C GLU A 271 -18.51 14.39 -32.18
N ASP A 272 -17.25 14.25 -31.73
CA ASP A 272 -16.11 15.01 -32.27
C ASP A 272 -15.46 14.36 -33.51
N SER A 273 -16.03 13.23 -33.95
CA SER A 273 -15.60 12.46 -35.14
C SER A 273 -16.62 12.50 -36.30
N GLY A 274 -17.66 13.35 -36.18
CA GLY A 274 -18.76 13.49 -37.15
C GLY A 274 -18.64 14.72 -38.05
#